data_AF-A0A2V7K5P4-F1
#
_entry.id   AF-A0A2V7K5P4-F1
#
_cell.length_a   1.000
_cell.length_b   1.000
_cell.length_c   1.000
_cell.angle_alpha   90.00
_cell.angle_beta   90.00
_cell.angle_gamma   90.00
#
_symmetry.space_group_name_H-M   'P 1'
#
loop_
_entity.id
_entity.type
_entity.pdbx_description
1 polymer ?
#
loop_
_entity_poly.entity_id
_entity_poly.type
_entity_poly.pdbx_seq_one_letter_code
_entity_poly.pdbx_strand_id
1 'polypeptide(L)' 'MTQLKRLSQEAERSLVRRLKAGDERALGELYDVLAPWVLGLAFRILQDLDEAEEVVGDVFVQVWRRIDQHDSRRGP' A
#
# COMPACT_ATOMS: atom_id res chain seq x y z
N MET A 1 15.13 -5.67 -8.44
CA MET A 1 14.70 -6.14 -7.11
C MET A 1 14.56 -4.93 -6.21
N THR A 2 13.41 -4.25 -6.29
CA THR A 2 13.16 -3.00 -5.56
C THR A 2 13.32 -3.27 -4.07
N GLN A 3 14.36 -2.69 -3.47
CA GLN A 3 14.64 -2.82 -2.06
C GLN A 3 13.56 -2.05 -1.31
N LEU A 4 12.49 -2.73 -0.94
CA LEU A 4 11.48 -2.21 -0.03
C LEU A 4 12.20 -1.62 1.17
N LYS A 5 12.12 -0.30 1.30
CA LYS A 5 12.74 0.43 2.39
C LYS A 5 12.08 -0.11 3.65
N ARG A 6 12.80 -0.95 4.39
CA ARG A 6 12.29 -1.59 5.59
C ARG A 6 11.97 -0.49 6.59
N LEU A 7 10.69 -0.14 6.69
CA LEU A 7 10.21 0.79 7.70
C LEU A 7 10.57 0.20 9.07
N SER A 8 10.99 1.06 10.00
CA SER A 8 11.04 0.62 11.39
C SER A 8 9.62 0.29 11.85
N GLN A 9 9.47 -0.63 12.80
CA GLN A 9 8.14 -0.96 13.33
C GLN A 9 7.40 0.28 13.86
N GLU A 10 8.13 1.27 14.38
CA GLU A 10 7.50 2.51 14.83
C GLU A 10 7.02 3.39 13.67
N ALA A 11 7.79 3.46 12.58
CA ALA A 11 7.38 4.19 11.38
C ALA A 11 6.14 3.54 10.74
N GLU A 12 6.10 2.21 10.67
CA GLU A 12 4.95 1.46 10.17
C GLU A 12 3.70 1.69 11.03
N ARG A 13 3.83 1.59 12.37
CA ARG A 13 2.73 1.88 13.29
C ARG A 13 2.25 3.32 13.17
N SER A 14 3.16 4.28 13.02
CA SER A 14 2.82 5.68 12.80
C SER A 14 2.05 5.88 11.50
N LEU A 15 2.50 5.25 10.41
CA LEU A 15 1.84 5.30 9.11
C LEU A 15 0.41 4.73 9.19
N VAL A 16 0.24 3.56 9.82
CA VAL A 16 -1.08 2.95 10.02
C VAL A 16 -1.99 3.83 10.87
N ARG A 17 -1.49 4.43 11.96
CA ARG A 17 -2.28 5.36 12.79
C ARG A 17 -2.76 6.57 11.99
N ARG A 18 -1.90 7.14 11.16
CA ARG A 18 -2.23 8.30 10.30
C ARG A 18 -3.24 7.93 9.22
N LEU A 19 -3.08 6.78 8.56
CA LEU A 19 -4.04 6.29 7.57
C LEU A 19 -5.45 6.11 8.17
N LYS A 20 -5.55 5.51 9.36
CA LYS A 20 -6.82 5.40 10.11
C LYS A 20 -7.43 6.73 10.54
N ALA A 21 -6.60 7.77 10.64
CA ALA A 21 -7.08 9.12 10.95
C ALA A 21 -7.55 9.87 9.70
N GLY A 22 -7.51 9.24 8.51
CA GLY A 22 -7.85 9.89 7.25
C GLY A 22 -6.74 10.82 6.73
N ASP A 23 -5.48 10.62 7.12
CA ASP A 23 -4.36 11.40 6.58
C ASP A 23 -4.02 10.96 5.14
N GLU A 24 -4.50 11.72 4.15
CA GLU A 24 -4.21 11.49 2.73
C GLU A 24 -2.70 11.50 2.41
N ARG A 25 -1.89 12.25 3.16
CA ARG A 25 -0.43 12.26 2.95
C ARG A 25 0.19 10.92 3.33
N ALA A 26 -0.36 10.27 4.35
CA ALA A 26 0.08 8.92 4.73
C ALA A 26 -0.27 7.89 3.64
N LEU A 27 -1.38 8.08 2.92
CA LEU A 27 -1.70 7.24 1.75
C LEU A 27 -0.72 7.46 0.60
N GLY A 28 -0.32 8.71 0.34
CA GLY A 28 0.74 9.03 -0.61
C GLY A 28 2.08 8.39 -0.25
N GLU A 29 2.50 8.49 1.02
CA GLU A 29 3.72 7.84 1.51
C GLU A 29 3.68 6.30 1.34
N LEU A 30 2.52 5.69 1.58
CA LEU A 30 2.32 4.25 1.36
C LEU A 30 2.40 3.90 -0.14
N TYR A 31 1.79 4.74 -0.99
CA TYR A 31 1.79 4.59 -2.44
C TYR A 31 3.21 4.62 -3.00
N ASP A 32 4.00 5.63 -2.64
CA ASP A 32 5.38 5.81 -3.12
C ASP A 32 6.27 4.59 -2.82
N VAL A 33 6.03 3.93 -1.69
CA VAL A 33 6.82 2.77 -1.25
C VAL A 33 6.32 1.46 -1.89
N LEU A 34 5.01 1.24 -1.95
CA LEU A 34 4.44 -0.06 -2.34
C LEU A 34 4.04 -0.14 -3.81
N ALA A 35 3.65 0.96 -4.46
CA ALA A 35 3.13 0.94 -5.83
C ALA A 35 4.11 0.30 -6.84
N PRO A 36 5.44 0.57 -6.81
CA PRO A 36 6.36 -0.09 -7.75
C PRO A 36 6.43 -1.60 -7.60
N TRP A 37 6.23 -2.12 -6.38
CA TRP A 37 6.22 -3.56 -6.12
C TRP A 37 4.90 -4.19 -6.57
N VAL A 38 3.77 -3.55 -6.24
CA VAL A 38 2.44 -4.01 -6.67
C VAL A 38 2.33 -4.00 -8.19
N LEU A 39 2.81 -2.95 -8.85
CA LEU A 39 2.85 -2.84 -10.31
C LEU A 39 3.67 -3.97 -10.94
N GLY A 40 4.88 -4.22 -10.42
CA GLY A 40 5.72 -5.30 -10.93
C GLY A 40 5.10 -6.69 -10.77
N LEU A 41 4.35 -6.92 -9.69
CA LEU A 41 3.61 -8.16 -9.46
C LEU A 41 2.41 -8.28 -10.40
N ALA A 42 1.58 -7.23 -10.50
CA ALA A 42 0.41 -7.19 -11.37
C ALA A 42 0.80 -7.37 -12.83
N PHE A 43 1.81 -6.64 -13.30
CA PHE A 43 2.35 -6.78 -14.66
C PHE A 43 2.84 -8.20 -14.96
N ARG A 44 3.48 -8.87 -13.99
CA ARG A 44 3.94 -10.26 -14.17
C ARG A 44 2.79 -11.25 -14.37
N ILE A 45 1.59 -10.93 -13.86
CA ILE A 45 0.39 -11.76 -13.96
C ILE A 45 -0.40 -11.43 -15.23
N LEU A 46 -0.63 -10.14 -15.48
CA LEU A 46 -1.50 -9.66 -16.54
C LEU A 46 -0.77 -9.53 -17.89
N GLN A 47 0.53 -9.26 -17.86
CA GLN A 47 1.35 -8.96 -19.05
C GLN A 47 0.86 -7.76 -19.86
N ASP A 48 0.05 -6.90 -19.24
CA ASP A 48 -0.45 -5.63 -19.77
C ASP A 48 -0.16 -4.52 -18.76
N LEU A 49 0.34 -3.37 -19.22
CA LEU A 49 0.72 -2.26 -18.34
C LEU A 49 -0.50 -1.47 -17.88
N ASP A 50 -1.46 -1.21 -18.76
CA ASP A 50 -2.65 -0.42 -18.46
C ASP A 50 -3.53 -1.17 -17.44
N GLU A 51 -3.74 -2.48 -17.64
CA GLU A 51 -4.46 -3.31 -16.65
C GLU A 51 -3.72 -3.40 -15.32
N ALA A 52 -2.38 -3.45 -15.34
CA ALA A 52 -1.59 -3.51 -14.11
C ALA A 52 -1.64 -2.20 -13.31
N GLU A 53 -1.65 -1.04 -13.99
CA GLU A 53 -1.83 0.26 -13.36
C GLU A 53 -3.23 0.42 -12.76
N GLU A 54 -4.27 -0.09 -13.43
CA GLU A 54 -5.63 -0.13 -12.89
C GLU A 54 -5.70 -0.94 -11.59
N VAL A 55 -5.09 -2.14 -11.57
CA VAL A 55 -5.01 -2.98 -10.37
C VAL A 55 -4.27 -2.29 -9.23
N VAL A 56 -3.19 -1.57 -9.50
CA VAL A 56 -2.49 -0.76 -8.49
C VAL A 56 -3.46 0.24 -7.86
N GLY A 57 -4.19 1.00 -8.68
CA GLY A 57 -5.20 1.95 -8.22
C GLY A 57 -6.24 1.30 -7.31
N ASP A 58 -6.83 0.20 -7.76
CA ASP A 58 -7.84 -0.55 -7.01
C ASP A 58 -7.34 -1.06 -5.66
N VAL A 59 -6.10 -1.56 -5.60
CA VAL A 59 -5.48 -2.00 -4.35
C VAL A 59 -5.42 -0.86 -3.34
N PHE A 60 -4.97 0.33 -3.74
CA PHE A 60 -4.87 1.47 -2.82
C PHE A 60 -6.24 2.03 -2.42
N VAL A 61 -7.24 2.01 -3.31
CA VAL A 61 -8.63 2.32 -2.94
C VAL A 61 -9.16 1.33 -1.90
N GLN A 62 -8.88 0.04 -2.06
CA GLN A 62 -9.28 -0.98 -1.09
C GLN A 62 -8.58 -0.80 0.25
N VAL A 63 -7.28 -0.50 0.25
CA VAL A 63 -6.52 -0.19 1.46
C VAL A 63 -7.15 0.99 2.19
N TRP A 64 -7.41 2.10 1.50
CA TRP A 64 -8.05 3.28 2.10
C TRP A 64 -9.40 2.96 2.73
N ARG A 65 -10.26 2.22 2.03
CA ARG A 65 -11.60 1.86 2.53
C ARG A 65 -11.59 0.89 3.71
N ARG A 66 -10.52 0.09 3.86
CA ARG A 66 -10.45 -0.98 4.85
C ARG A 66 -9.49 -0.68 6.00
N ILE A 67 -8.71 0.38 5.94
CA ILE A 67 -7.67 0.64 6.94
C ILE A 67 -8.26 0.82 8.35
N ASP A 68 -9.46 1.39 8.47
CA ASP A 68 -10.17 1.54 9.75
C ASP A 68 -10.53 0.19 10.39
N GLN A 69 -10.77 -0.82 9.56
CA GLN A 69 -11.10 -2.19 10.00
C GLN A 69 -9.84 -3.01 10.32
N HIS A 70 -8.65 -2.51 9.97
CA HIS A 70 -7.41 -3.24 10.14
C HIS A 70 -6.93 -3.18 11.59
N ASP A 71 -7.05 -4.26 12.35
CA ASP A 71 -6.47 -4.34 13.71
C ASP A 71 -4.98 -4.70 13.63
N SER A 72 -4.09 -3.76 13.95
CA SER A 72 -2.64 -3.93 13.93
C SER A 72 -2.12 -4.97 14.93
N ARG A 73 -2.97 -5.46 15.86
CA ARG A 73 -2.66 -6.56 16.80
C ARG A 73 -2.98 -7.93 16.23
N ARG A 74 -3.80 -7.99 15.19
CA ARG A 74 -3.96 -9.18 14.37
C ARG A 74 -2.89 -9.08 13.31
N GLY A 75 -1.84 -9.89 13.45
CA GLY A 75 -0.94 -10.17 12.32
C GLY A 75 -1.74 -10.70 11.12
N PRO A 76 -1.10 -10.83 9.94
CA PRO A 76 -1.76 -11.40 8.76
C PRO A 76 -2.48 -12.72 9.07
#